data_AF-A0A7V9ZHC9-F1
#
_entry.id   AF-A0A7V9ZHC9-F1
#
_cell.length_a   1.000
_cell.length_b   1.000
_cell.length_c   1.000
_cell.angle_alpha   90.00
_cell.angle_beta   90.00
_cell.angle_gamma   90.00
#
_symmetry.space_group_name_H-M   'P 1'
#
loop_
_entity.id
_entity.type
_entity.pdbx_description
1 polymer ?
#
loop_
_entity_poly.entity_id
_entity_poly.type
_entity_poly.pdbx_seq_one_letter_code
_entity_poly.pdbx_strand_id
1 'polypeptide(L)'
;MTAGAVAAASAVLLVPSGSVQAQEPTAPRSSPVAATTEPHPVRPTVTDLGVPTVARGDRSATAAQLGDDQARGAPLVAHLRQPLTHEFSMVGVTWDAGTAAEGTTVSVRSRSEDDTWSAWTALDFDPEEGPASAEDTSVRDGTAPAWVGQATGVEVAVYSPDGSAPAHLVVGAIDPGTSTYDTTATSAPPAAPSAQPGPEAGTFPNLPHVVTRSEWGVDLSLGDRCWKPRIGEAFKMVFVHHTAGSNDYTRAEAAAVVRGVYAYHTQSRGWCDIGYNFLVDRYGNLYAGRRGGMRLPVRGSHAGDYNVNTTGIALMGNFSSRPATRPMKRSLVQLIAWRMGTAYHGAYHGPRVHGKRFHRISGHSDAMSTSCPGDQVYAWLPTLRERVATRLGNYESVIEARWLALGGGNSRLGGVHIGEQGENGGRHTTFQTGRMYSSGAELHTLYRGPILGKYRKVGETDGTLGYPRSNVRPTVGHTGLSADFDGGRIYNSAATGSVVLVHSAILKRYRAEGSAAGRLSFPIGPVHSTKTGSLARFQHGTISRDTGARKTVVSYS
;
A
#
# COMPACT_ATOMS: atom_id res chain seq x y z
N MET A 1 -64.61 -36.71 -11.68
CA MET A 1 -64.56 -38.11 -12.17
C MET A 1 -63.20 -38.26 -12.83
N THR A 2 -62.18 -38.66 -12.07
CA THR A 2 -61.70 -40.04 -11.80
C THR A 2 -60.52 -40.40 -12.71
N ALA A 3 -59.50 -40.95 -12.04
CA ALA A 3 -58.16 -41.27 -12.50
C ALA A 3 -58.08 -42.54 -13.38
N GLY A 4 -56.91 -42.79 -13.97
CA GLY A 4 -56.53 -44.09 -14.52
C GLY A 4 -55.01 -44.22 -14.72
N ALA A 5 -54.40 -45.17 -14.03
CA ALA A 5 -52.98 -45.55 -14.06
C ALA A 5 -52.78 -46.88 -14.80
N VAL A 6 -51.60 -47.12 -15.39
CA VAL A 6 -51.08 -48.45 -15.81
C VAL A 6 -49.54 -48.33 -15.84
N ALA A 7 -48.74 -48.94 -14.94
CA ALA A 7 -48.35 -50.35 -14.71
C ALA A 7 -47.39 -50.95 -15.78
N ALA A 8 -46.29 -51.52 -15.29
CA ALA A 8 -45.13 -52.03 -16.04
C ALA A 8 -44.94 -53.56 -15.86
N ALA A 9 -44.33 -54.23 -16.85
CA ALA A 9 -43.62 -55.53 -16.77
C ALA A 9 -42.82 -55.73 -18.08
N SER A 10 -41.48 -55.79 -18.09
CA SER A 10 -40.55 -56.89 -17.77
C SER A 10 -40.50 -58.03 -18.79
N ALA A 11 -39.34 -58.18 -19.45
CA ALA A 11 -38.91 -59.42 -20.10
C ALA A 11 -37.43 -59.67 -19.77
N VAL A 12 -37.14 -60.90 -19.32
CA VAL A 12 -35.86 -61.42 -18.84
C VAL A 12 -35.24 -62.30 -19.94
N LEU A 13 -33.92 -62.24 -20.12
CA LEU A 13 -33.15 -63.22 -20.89
C LEU A 13 -31.89 -63.61 -20.08
N LEU A 14 -31.76 -64.91 -19.82
CA LEU A 14 -30.64 -65.54 -19.10
C LEU A 14 -29.36 -65.60 -19.96
N VAL A 15 -28.22 -65.45 -19.29
CA VAL A 15 -26.85 -65.58 -19.81
C VAL A 15 -26.22 -66.86 -19.21
N PRO A 16 -25.39 -67.64 -19.94
CA PRO A 16 -24.65 -68.75 -19.36
C PRO A 16 -23.35 -68.29 -18.69
N SER A 17 -23.04 -68.93 -17.57
CA SER A 17 -21.91 -68.66 -16.68
C SER A 17 -20.57 -69.11 -17.26
N GLY A 18 -19.61 -68.20 -17.34
CA GLY A 18 -18.19 -68.47 -17.57
C GLY A 18 -17.35 -67.64 -16.60
N SER A 19 -16.61 -68.31 -15.73
CA SER A 19 -15.79 -67.75 -14.66
C SER A 19 -14.49 -67.11 -15.19
N VAL A 20 -14.26 -65.83 -14.86
CA VAL A 20 -12.95 -65.16 -14.98
C VAL A 20 -12.68 -64.41 -13.67
N GLN A 21 -11.46 -64.59 -13.15
CA GLN A 21 -10.95 -64.05 -11.88
C GLN A 21 -11.19 -62.55 -11.70
N ALA A 22 -11.65 -62.17 -10.51
CA ALA A 22 -11.76 -60.78 -10.08
C ALA A 22 -10.35 -60.16 -9.95
N GLN A 23 -10.06 -59.22 -10.84
CA GLN A 23 -8.94 -58.30 -10.72
C GLN A 23 -9.40 -57.16 -9.79
N GLU A 24 -8.67 -56.90 -8.71
CA GLU A 24 -8.95 -55.78 -7.79
C GLU A 24 -9.09 -54.45 -8.57
N PRO A 25 -10.08 -53.61 -8.24
CA PRO A 25 -10.23 -52.31 -8.89
C PRO A 25 -9.06 -51.42 -8.50
N THR A 26 -8.19 -51.14 -9.46
CA THR A 26 -7.16 -50.12 -9.34
C THR A 26 -7.85 -48.76 -9.13
N ALA A 27 -7.57 -48.12 -8.00
CA ALA A 27 -8.03 -46.77 -7.71
C ALA A 27 -7.65 -45.82 -8.87
N PRO A 28 -8.54 -44.90 -9.27
CA PRO A 28 -8.20 -43.93 -10.30
C PRO A 28 -7.00 -43.12 -9.82
N ARG A 29 -5.91 -43.12 -10.61
CA ARG A 29 -4.76 -42.26 -10.38
C ARG A 29 -5.26 -40.83 -10.30
N SER A 30 -5.11 -40.21 -9.13
CA SER A 30 -5.29 -38.78 -8.96
C SER A 30 -4.42 -38.08 -10.00
N SER A 31 -5.05 -37.30 -10.89
CA SER A 31 -4.32 -36.29 -11.66
C SER A 31 -3.54 -35.43 -10.67
N PRO A 32 -2.26 -35.10 -10.92
CA PRO A 32 -1.56 -34.16 -10.05
C PRO A 32 -2.35 -32.85 -10.09
N VAL A 33 -2.93 -32.49 -8.94
CA VAL A 33 -3.38 -31.12 -8.69
C VAL A 33 -2.15 -30.26 -8.96
N ALA A 34 -2.19 -29.43 -10.01
CA ALA A 34 -1.14 -28.46 -10.26
C ALA A 34 -0.94 -27.67 -8.97
N ALA A 35 0.21 -27.86 -8.33
CA ALA A 35 0.56 -27.10 -7.14
C ALA A 35 0.55 -25.63 -7.55
N THR A 36 -0.46 -24.89 -7.11
CA THR A 36 -0.47 -23.43 -7.23
C THR A 36 0.64 -22.92 -6.32
N THR A 37 1.82 -22.69 -6.89
CA THR A 37 2.95 -22.14 -6.15
C THR A 37 2.56 -20.74 -5.67
N GLU A 38 2.47 -20.55 -4.35
CA GLU A 38 2.16 -19.25 -3.77
C GLU A 38 3.16 -18.18 -4.25
N PRO A 39 2.73 -16.90 -4.35
CA PRO A 39 3.64 -15.80 -4.65
C PRO A 39 4.84 -15.82 -3.68
N HIS A 40 6.05 -15.76 -4.24
CA HIS A 40 7.30 -15.81 -3.49
C HIS A 40 8.18 -14.61 -3.84
N PRO A 41 9.10 -14.20 -2.94
CA PRO A 41 10.09 -13.18 -3.25
C PRO A 41 10.94 -13.55 -4.48
N VAL A 42 11.06 -12.63 -5.42
CA VAL A 42 11.89 -12.76 -6.62
C VAL A 42 13.05 -11.78 -6.50
N ARG A 43 14.27 -12.30 -6.57
CA ARG A 43 15.49 -11.47 -6.55
C ARG A 43 15.82 -11.02 -7.98
N PRO A 44 15.76 -9.72 -8.29
CA PRO A 44 16.18 -9.18 -9.57
C PRO A 44 17.70 -9.26 -9.74
N THR A 45 18.16 -9.31 -10.98
CA THR A 45 19.57 -9.17 -11.34
C THR A 45 19.81 -7.77 -11.90
N VAL A 46 20.83 -7.08 -11.39
CA VAL A 46 21.24 -5.76 -11.88
C VAL A 46 22.67 -5.86 -12.41
N THR A 47 22.85 -5.50 -13.67
CA THR A 47 24.15 -5.47 -14.34
C THR A 47 24.55 -4.03 -14.57
N ASP A 48 25.55 -3.59 -13.82
CA ASP A 48 26.08 -2.23 -13.90
C ASP A 48 27.17 -2.14 -14.97
N LEU A 49 26.99 -1.24 -15.93
CA LEU A 49 27.93 -0.99 -17.02
C LEU A 49 28.40 0.47 -16.96
N GLY A 50 29.70 0.70 -16.80
CA GLY A 50 30.25 2.05 -16.89
C GLY A 50 30.09 2.62 -18.30
N VAL A 51 29.68 3.89 -18.41
CA VAL A 51 29.58 4.58 -19.70
C VAL A 51 30.85 5.40 -19.94
N PRO A 52 31.67 5.05 -20.94
CA PRO A 52 32.86 5.83 -21.29
C PRO A 52 32.49 7.25 -21.72
N THR A 53 33.28 8.22 -21.29
CA THR A 53 33.16 9.61 -21.76
C THR A 53 33.75 9.75 -23.16
N VAL A 54 33.13 10.60 -23.97
CA VAL A 54 33.62 10.93 -25.30
C VAL A 54 34.59 12.10 -25.17
N ALA A 55 35.75 12.01 -25.81
CA ALA A 55 36.77 13.04 -25.75
C ALA A 55 36.27 14.35 -26.37
N ARG A 56 36.51 15.49 -25.70
CA ARG A 56 36.09 16.81 -26.15
C ARG A 56 36.72 17.14 -27.51
N GLY A 57 35.90 17.32 -28.54
CA GLY A 57 36.33 17.62 -29.91
C GLY A 57 36.36 16.43 -30.87
N ASP A 58 36.02 15.23 -30.42
CA ASP A 58 35.85 14.07 -31.29
C ASP A 58 34.59 14.24 -32.17
N ARG A 59 34.79 14.52 -33.46
CA ARG A 59 33.72 14.68 -34.45
C ARG A 59 33.21 13.34 -35.01
N SER A 60 33.79 12.21 -34.60
CA SER A 60 33.36 10.87 -35.02
C SER A 60 32.20 10.28 -34.21
N ALA A 61 31.86 10.94 -33.08
CA ALA A 61 30.79 10.55 -32.18
C ALA A 61 29.79 11.72 -32.01
N THR A 62 28.97 11.94 -33.03
CA THR A 62 27.90 12.97 -33.02
C THR A 62 26.53 12.32 -33.02
N ALA A 63 25.51 13.04 -32.53
CA ALA A 63 24.12 12.59 -32.57
C ALA A 63 23.67 12.15 -33.98
N ALA A 64 24.14 12.85 -35.01
CA ALA A 64 23.85 12.55 -36.41
C ALA A 64 24.42 11.18 -36.86
N GLN A 65 25.55 10.76 -36.31
CA GLN A 65 26.13 9.43 -36.58
C GLN A 65 25.41 8.31 -35.84
N LEU A 66 24.82 8.61 -34.68
CA LEU A 66 23.99 7.67 -33.93
C LEU A 66 22.55 7.56 -34.47
N GLY A 67 22.14 8.53 -35.30
CA GLY A 67 20.76 8.67 -35.76
C GLY A 67 19.78 8.97 -34.62
N ASP A 68 20.24 9.71 -33.61
CA ASP A 68 19.44 10.05 -32.43
C ASP A 68 18.88 11.47 -32.53
N ASP A 69 17.63 11.57 -32.95
CA ASP A 69 16.90 12.83 -33.07
C ASP A 69 16.58 13.47 -31.71
N GLN A 70 16.81 12.76 -30.58
CA GLN A 70 16.55 13.27 -29.24
C GLN A 70 17.67 14.18 -28.70
N ALA A 71 18.82 14.26 -29.37
CA ALA A 71 19.99 15.00 -28.89
C ALA A 71 19.82 16.53 -28.79
N ARG A 72 18.73 17.09 -29.38
CA ARG A 72 18.38 18.54 -29.33
C ARG A 72 19.54 19.50 -29.64
N GLY A 73 20.53 19.07 -30.41
CA GLY A 73 21.71 19.87 -30.78
C GLY A 73 22.81 19.98 -29.72
N ALA A 74 22.67 19.32 -28.56
CA ALA A 74 23.72 19.27 -27.54
C ALA A 74 24.86 18.30 -27.95
N PRO A 75 26.12 18.57 -27.56
CA PRO A 75 27.24 17.69 -27.86
C PRO A 75 27.12 16.36 -27.10
N LEU A 76 27.50 15.26 -27.77
CA LEU A 76 27.61 13.94 -27.15
C LEU A 76 28.82 13.93 -26.21
N VAL A 77 28.60 13.55 -24.95
CA VAL A 77 29.61 13.58 -23.89
C VAL A 77 29.93 12.20 -23.32
N ALA A 78 29.06 11.22 -23.52
CA ALA A 78 29.30 9.82 -23.15
C ALA A 78 28.49 8.87 -24.05
N HIS A 79 29.05 7.71 -24.37
CA HIS A 79 28.39 6.70 -25.21
C HIS A 79 28.83 5.29 -24.83
N LEU A 80 27.87 4.37 -24.80
CA LEU A 80 28.10 2.94 -24.58
C LEU A 80 27.26 2.16 -25.59
N ARG A 81 27.87 1.18 -26.24
CA ARG A 81 27.15 0.14 -27.00
C ARG A 81 27.65 -1.23 -26.57
N GLN A 82 26.82 -2.00 -25.89
CA GLN A 82 27.25 -3.23 -25.25
C GLN A 82 26.23 -4.36 -25.45
N PRO A 83 26.58 -5.46 -26.13
CA PRO A 83 25.83 -6.71 -26.03
C PRO A 83 26.05 -7.34 -24.64
N LEU A 84 25.03 -8.02 -24.13
CA LEU A 84 25.04 -8.72 -22.85
C LEU A 84 24.89 -10.22 -23.07
N THR A 85 25.48 -11.01 -22.19
CA THR A 85 25.43 -12.48 -22.22
C THR A 85 24.15 -13.06 -21.60
N HIS A 86 23.32 -12.19 -21.04
CA HIS A 86 22.05 -12.53 -20.38
C HIS A 86 21.01 -11.48 -20.73
N GLU A 87 19.74 -11.87 -20.63
CA GLU A 87 18.61 -10.99 -20.90
C GLU A 87 18.39 -10.00 -19.76
N PHE A 88 17.78 -8.87 -20.11
CA PHE A 88 17.24 -7.90 -19.17
C PHE A 88 15.96 -7.30 -19.75
N SER A 89 15.17 -6.59 -18.95
CA SER A 89 13.94 -5.95 -19.44
C SER A 89 13.72 -4.52 -18.99
N MET A 90 14.62 -3.99 -18.18
CA MET A 90 14.58 -2.61 -17.75
C MET A 90 15.96 -1.98 -17.79
N VAL A 91 16.03 -0.71 -18.18
CA VAL A 91 17.26 0.07 -18.20
C VAL A 91 17.05 1.40 -17.47
N GLY A 92 18.05 1.83 -16.71
CA GLY A 92 18.14 3.19 -16.20
C GLY A 92 19.61 3.62 -16.14
N VAL A 93 19.86 4.93 -16.12
CA VAL A 93 21.22 5.49 -16.13
C VAL A 93 21.40 6.39 -14.92
N THR A 94 22.50 6.20 -14.19
CA THR A 94 22.82 6.94 -12.96
C THR A 94 24.20 7.55 -12.99
N TRP A 95 24.43 8.59 -12.19
CA TRP A 95 25.70 9.30 -12.01
C TRP A 95 25.81 9.85 -10.59
N ASP A 96 26.95 10.42 -10.25
CA ASP A 96 27.14 11.07 -8.95
C ASP A 96 26.26 12.33 -8.82
N ALA A 97 25.61 12.47 -7.66
CA ALA A 97 24.64 13.53 -7.44
C ALA A 97 25.22 14.93 -7.69
N GLY A 98 24.47 15.77 -8.40
CA GLY A 98 24.84 17.16 -8.70
C GLY A 98 25.95 17.35 -9.74
N THR A 99 26.36 16.29 -10.46
CA THR A 99 27.44 16.39 -11.46
C THR A 99 26.96 16.56 -12.90
N ALA A 100 25.67 16.41 -13.18
CA ALA A 100 25.09 16.67 -14.49
C ALA A 100 24.75 18.17 -14.66
N ALA A 101 25.10 18.73 -15.81
CA ALA A 101 24.70 20.08 -16.17
C ALA A 101 23.19 20.17 -16.42
N GLU A 102 22.60 21.34 -16.16
CA GLU A 102 21.20 21.60 -16.52
C GLU A 102 20.98 21.41 -18.03
N GLY A 103 19.90 20.72 -18.39
CA GLY A 103 19.61 20.37 -19.78
C GLY A 103 20.35 19.14 -20.32
N THR A 104 21.10 18.42 -19.48
CA THR A 104 21.64 17.09 -19.84
C THR A 104 20.51 16.14 -20.24
N THR A 105 20.66 15.44 -21.36
CA THR A 105 19.70 14.45 -21.86
C THR A 105 20.35 13.08 -22.01
N VAL A 106 19.59 12.03 -21.72
CA VAL A 106 20.02 10.64 -21.86
C VAL A 106 19.07 9.92 -22.82
N SER A 107 19.63 9.25 -23.82
CA SER A 107 18.89 8.40 -24.75
C SER A 107 19.35 6.96 -24.63
N VAL A 108 18.41 6.02 -24.79
CA VAL A 108 18.70 4.59 -24.81
C VAL A 108 18.03 3.91 -25.99
N ARG A 109 18.62 2.82 -26.45
CA ARG A 109 17.96 1.80 -27.28
C ARG A 109 18.41 0.41 -26.85
N SER A 110 17.55 -0.57 -27.08
CA SER A 110 17.83 -1.96 -26.74
C SER A 110 17.97 -2.81 -28.00
N ARG A 111 18.70 -3.90 -27.86
CA ARG A 111 18.80 -4.97 -28.87
C ARG A 111 17.94 -6.14 -28.43
N SER A 112 17.05 -6.62 -29.29
CA SER A 112 16.27 -7.84 -29.06
C SER A 112 17.06 -9.11 -29.40
N GLU A 113 16.50 -10.28 -29.08
CA GLU A 113 17.10 -11.60 -29.36
C GLU A 113 17.31 -11.87 -30.85
N ASP A 114 16.46 -11.31 -31.72
CA ASP A 114 16.57 -11.38 -33.17
C ASP A 114 17.57 -10.37 -33.75
N ASP A 115 18.46 -9.84 -32.91
CA ASP A 115 19.52 -8.90 -33.23
C ASP A 115 19.07 -7.53 -33.74
N THR A 116 17.78 -7.20 -33.63
CA THR A 116 17.21 -5.92 -34.04
C THR A 116 17.41 -4.85 -32.97
N TRP A 117 17.77 -3.63 -33.38
CA TRP A 117 17.85 -2.47 -32.47
C TRP A 117 16.54 -1.69 -32.49
N SER A 118 16.05 -1.32 -31.31
CA SER A 118 14.93 -0.39 -31.18
C SER A 118 15.30 1.01 -31.69
N ALA A 119 14.28 1.83 -31.94
CA ALA A 119 14.48 3.27 -32.04
C ALA A 119 15.03 3.84 -30.72
N TRP A 120 15.70 4.99 -30.81
CA TRP A 120 16.16 5.75 -29.64
C TRP A 120 14.98 6.28 -28.83
N THR A 121 15.09 6.15 -27.52
CA THR A 121 14.12 6.64 -26.54
C THR A 121 14.84 7.54 -25.54
N ALA A 122 14.41 8.80 -25.43
CA ALA A 122 14.87 9.68 -24.37
C ALA A 122 14.35 9.19 -23.02
N LEU A 123 15.22 9.16 -22.01
CA LEU A 123 14.84 8.88 -20.63
C LEU A 123 14.66 10.19 -19.88
N ASP A 124 13.49 10.35 -19.25
CA ASP A 124 13.21 11.49 -18.40
C ASP A 124 14.12 11.45 -17.16
N PHE A 125 14.60 12.60 -16.71
CA PHE A 125 15.37 12.78 -15.49
C PHE A 125 14.91 14.06 -14.80
N ASP A 126 14.72 13.98 -13.47
CA ASP A 126 14.44 15.10 -12.60
C ASP A 126 15.46 15.10 -11.45
N PRO A 127 16.34 16.11 -11.35
CA PRO A 127 17.36 16.21 -10.30
C PRO A 127 16.76 16.37 -8.90
N GLU A 128 15.51 16.84 -8.81
CA GLU A 128 14.81 17.02 -7.53
C GLU A 128 13.96 15.78 -7.18
N GLU A 129 13.81 14.81 -8.09
CA GLU A 129 13.14 13.54 -7.82
C GLU A 129 14.04 12.59 -7.03
N GLY A 130 13.72 12.49 -5.74
CA GLY A 130 14.31 11.49 -4.87
C GLY A 130 14.10 11.76 -3.38
N PRO A 131 14.80 11.01 -2.52
CA PRO A 131 14.70 11.18 -1.08
C PRO A 131 15.35 12.49 -0.63
N ALA A 132 14.56 13.38 -0.03
CA ALA A 132 15.08 14.53 0.72
C ALA A 132 15.35 14.16 2.19
N SER A 133 16.01 13.03 2.45
CA SER A 133 16.12 12.51 3.82
C SER A 133 17.39 11.72 4.09
N ALA A 134 17.90 11.83 5.32
CA ALA A 134 19.11 11.16 5.80
C ALA A 134 19.03 9.61 5.87
N GLU A 135 17.92 9.00 5.45
CA GLU A 135 17.84 7.53 5.33
C GLU A 135 18.71 7.01 4.17
N ASP A 136 18.93 7.85 3.17
CA ASP A 136 19.59 7.46 1.93
C ASP A 136 21.01 8.08 1.91
N THR A 137 22.03 7.29 2.26
CA THR A 137 23.40 7.77 2.49
C THR A 137 24.34 7.63 1.29
N SER A 138 23.87 7.03 0.19
CA SER A 138 24.62 6.81 -1.05
C SER A 138 23.75 7.01 -2.30
N VAL A 139 22.98 8.11 -2.31
CA VAL A 139 22.04 8.42 -3.40
C VAL A 139 22.79 8.82 -4.66
N ARG A 140 22.37 8.25 -5.79
CA ARG A 140 22.81 8.64 -7.13
C ARG A 140 21.68 9.39 -7.83
N ASP A 141 22.06 10.42 -8.58
CA ASP A 141 21.17 11.01 -9.58
C ASP A 141 21.01 10.02 -10.72
N GLY A 142 19.90 10.10 -11.42
CA GLY A 142 19.65 9.19 -12.53
C GLY A 142 18.27 9.33 -13.11
N THR A 143 18.13 8.84 -14.33
CA THR A 143 16.89 8.87 -15.09
C THR A 143 15.77 8.11 -14.39
N ALA A 144 14.52 8.29 -14.83
CA ALA A 144 13.49 7.29 -14.66
C ALA A 144 13.88 6.00 -15.43
N PRO A 145 13.57 4.81 -14.92
CA PRO A 145 13.88 3.57 -15.63
C PRO A 145 12.85 3.29 -16.72
N ALA A 146 13.29 2.76 -17.85
CA ALA A 146 12.43 2.36 -18.96
C ALA A 146 12.34 0.84 -19.10
N TRP A 147 11.11 0.34 -19.23
CA TRP A 147 10.86 -1.02 -19.71
C TRP A 147 11.19 -1.11 -21.20
N VAL A 148 12.06 -2.05 -21.56
CA VAL A 148 12.54 -2.25 -22.94
C VAL A 148 12.14 -3.59 -23.55
N GLY A 149 11.32 -4.38 -22.84
CA GLY A 149 11.04 -5.77 -23.19
C GLY A 149 12.29 -6.66 -23.03
N GLN A 150 12.21 -7.94 -23.40
CA GLN A 150 13.38 -8.81 -23.38
C GLN A 150 14.46 -8.30 -24.35
N ALA A 151 15.61 -7.93 -23.79
CA ALA A 151 16.73 -7.34 -24.50
C ALA A 151 18.03 -8.08 -24.18
N THR A 152 18.89 -8.20 -25.18
CA THR A 152 20.21 -8.85 -25.14
C THR A 152 21.36 -7.86 -25.32
N GLY A 153 21.06 -6.57 -25.47
CA GLY A 153 22.07 -5.52 -25.58
C GLY A 153 21.47 -4.15 -25.32
N VAL A 154 22.34 -3.22 -24.94
CA VAL A 154 21.97 -1.83 -24.65
C VAL A 154 22.90 -0.87 -25.36
N GLU A 155 22.35 0.24 -25.82
CA GLU A 155 23.11 1.39 -26.26
C GLU A 155 22.60 2.65 -25.57
N VAL A 156 23.52 3.45 -25.05
CA VAL A 156 23.23 4.66 -24.28
C VAL A 156 24.04 5.81 -24.84
N ALA A 157 23.40 6.95 -25.01
CA ALA A 157 24.02 8.21 -25.40
C ALA A 157 23.65 9.30 -24.41
N VAL A 158 24.63 10.08 -23.97
CA VAL A 158 24.44 11.21 -23.05
C VAL A 158 24.91 12.48 -23.74
N TYR A 159 24.06 13.51 -23.72
CA TYR A 159 24.34 14.81 -24.31
C TYR A 159 24.26 15.89 -23.23
N SER A 160 25.20 16.82 -23.21
CA SER A 160 25.23 17.92 -22.23
C SER A 160 25.47 19.26 -22.92
N PRO A 161 24.67 20.31 -22.67
CA PRO A 161 24.84 21.61 -23.31
C PRO A 161 26.21 22.26 -23.12
N ASP A 162 26.89 22.02 -21.99
CA ASP A 162 28.21 22.59 -21.69
C ASP A 162 29.39 21.71 -22.15
N GLY A 163 29.09 20.54 -22.71
CA GLY A 163 30.05 19.55 -23.18
C GLY A 163 30.81 18.81 -22.08
N SER A 164 30.35 18.88 -20.82
CA SER A 164 30.87 18.07 -19.71
C SER A 164 30.03 16.80 -19.52
N ALA A 165 30.69 15.69 -19.16
CA ALA A 165 30.00 14.44 -18.83
C ALA A 165 29.77 14.36 -17.30
N PRO A 166 28.59 13.91 -16.85
CA PRO A 166 28.36 13.57 -15.44
C PRO A 166 29.38 12.56 -14.93
N ALA A 167 29.77 12.66 -13.65
CA ALA A 167 30.78 11.80 -13.06
C ALA A 167 30.22 10.38 -12.78
N HIS A 168 31.07 9.38 -13.01
CA HIS A 168 30.77 7.95 -12.78
C HIS A 168 29.43 7.50 -13.41
N LEU A 169 29.22 7.76 -14.70
CA LEU A 169 28.02 7.28 -15.40
C LEU A 169 27.95 5.73 -15.41
N VAL A 170 26.79 5.21 -15.01
CA VAL A 170 26.51 3.77 -14.95
C VAL A 170 25.14 3.48 -15.54
N VAL A 171 25.07 2.52 -16.45
CA VAL A 171 23.82 1.91 -16.92
C VAL A 171 23.50 0.72 -16.04
N GLY A 172 22.32 0.72 -15.42
CA GLY A 172 21.76 -0.46 -14.76
C GLY A 172 20.86 -1.21 -15.73
N ALA A 173 21.35 -2.33 -16.28
CA ALA A 173 20.53 -3.28 -17.04
C ALA A 173 19.93 -4.30 -16.07
N ILE A 174 18.60 -4.34 -15.99
CA ILE A 174 17.86 -5.02 -14.92
C ILE A 174 16.99 -6.12 -15.50
N ASP A 175 17.23 -7.34 -15.03
CA ASP A 175 16.28 -8.44 -15.12
C ASP A 175 15.42 -8.46 -13.84
N PRO A 176 14.12 -8.15 -13.92
CA PRO A 176 13.22 -8.15 -12.77
C PRO A 176 12.87 -9.55 -12.24
N GLY A 177 13.26 -10.61 -12.96
CA GLY A 177 12.88 -11.99 -12.70
C GLY A 177 11.38 -12.26 -12.89
N THR A 178 10.99 -13.52 -12.71
CA THR A 178 9.60 -13.98 -12.85
C THR A 178 9.02 -14.45 -11.52
N SER A 179 7.75 -14.16 -11.29
CA SER A 179 6.96 -14.62 -10.15
C SER A 179 5.77 -15.45 -10.62
N THR A 180 5.27 -16.34 -9.77
CA THR A 180 4.01 -17.07 -10.05
C THR A 180 2.80 -16.15 -10.13
N TYR A 181 2.90 -14.92 -9.62
CA TYR A 181 1.88 -13.90 -9.83
C TYR A 181 1.76 -13.44 -11.29
N ASP A 182 2.86 -13.44 -12.05
CA ASP A 182 2.87 -12.94 -13.43
C ASP A 182 1.98 -13.80 -14.35
N THR A 183 1.96 -15.12 -14.11
CA THR A 183 1.15 -16.08 -14.86
C THR A 183 -0.32 -16.05 -14.45
N THR A 184 -0.62 -15.84 -13.15
CA THR A 184 -2.01 -15.70 -12.65
C THR A 184 -2.65 -14.37 -13.06
N ALA A 185 -1.85 -13.31 -13.18
CA ALA A 185 -2.30 -12.03 -13.75
C ALA A 185 -2.71 -12.14 -15.23
N THR A 186 -2.27 -13.19 -15.93
CA THR A 186 -2.57 -13.44 -17.35
C THR A 186 -3.89 -14.20 -17.55
N SER A 187 -4.23 -15.11 -16.64
CA SER A 187 -5.41 -15.99 -16.74
C SER A 187 -6.70 -15.41 -16.16
N ALA A 188 -6.58 -14.40 -15.30
CA ALA A 188 -7.71 -13.63 -14.83
C ALA A 188 -7.72 -12.26 -15.53
N PRO A 189 -8.75 -11.90 -16.32
CA PRO A 189 -9.19 -10.52 -16.26
C PRO A 189 -9.36 -10.26 -14.75
N PRO A 190 -8.81 -9.18 -14.16
CA PRO A 190 -9.27 -8.80 -12.82
C PRO A 190 -10.77 -8.84 -12.95
N ALA A 191 -11.46 -9.67 -12.15
CA ALA A 191 -12.91 -9.70 -12.16
C ALA A 191 -13.27 -8.23 -12.13
N ALA A 192 -13.81 -7.71 -13.25
CA ALA A 192 -14.10 -6.30 -13.33
C ALA A 192 -14.94 -6.08 -12.08
N PRO A 193 -14.53 -5.24 -11.11
CA PRO A 193 -15.25 -5.14 -9.85
C PRO A 193 -16.69 -4.92 -10.25
N SER A 194 -17.51 -5.95 -10.00
CA SER A 194 -18.65 -6.37 -10.83
C SER A 194 -19.52 -5.21 -11.21
N ALA A 195 -19.20 -4.48 -12.31
CA ALA A 195 -19.67 -3.12 -12.56
C ALA A 195 -20.24 -2.50 -11.29
N GLN A 196 -19.44 -2.39 -10.20
CA GLN A 196 -20.00 -2.04 -8.90
C GLN A 196 -20.78 -0.76 -9.17
N PRO A 197 -22.10 -0.73 -8.93
CA PRO A 197 -22.87 0.48 -9.09
C PRO A 197 -22.04 1.60 -8.47
N GLY A 198 -21.98 2.77 -9.12
CA GLY A 198 -21.38 3.94 -8.47
C GLY A 198 -21.88 3.97 -7.02
N PRO A 199 -21.00 4.19 -6.02
CA PRO A 199 -21.32 3.86 -4.63
C PRO A 199 -22.74 4.32 -4.31
N GLU A 200 -23.60 3.39 -3.91
CA GLU A 200 -24.91 3.74 -3.38
C GLU A 200 -24.70 4.85 -2.35
N ALA A 201 -25.51 5.91 -2.42
CA ALA A 201 -25.39 7.03 -1.49
C ALA A 201 -25.31 6.50 -0.05
N GLY A 202 -24.26 6.88 0.69
CA GLY A 202 -23.99 6.43 2.06
C GLY A 202 -23.00 5.26 2.20
N THR A 203 -22.48 4.66 1.13
CA THR A 203 -21.52 3.55 1.25
C THR A 203 -20.08 4.02 1.52
N PHE A 204 -19.46 3.39 2.51
CA PHE A 204 -18.09 3.67 2.95
C PHE A 204 -17.06 3.36 1.85
N PRO A 205 -16.09 4.25 1.54
CA PRO A 205 -15.09 3.97 0.53
C PRO A 205 -14.11 2.95 1.11
N ASN A 206 -14.18 1.73 0.60
CA ASN A 206 -13.23 0.67 0.94
C ASN A 206 -11.92 0.84 0.16
N LEU A 207 -10.83 0.33 0.73
CA LEU A 207 -9.56 0.17 0.02
C LEU A 207 -9.84 -0.73 -1.19
N PRO A 208 -9.66 -0.27 -2.44
CA PRO A 208 -9.79 -1.16 -3.60
C PRO A 208 -8.79 -2.32 -3.48
N HIS A 209 -9.02 -3.38 -4.27
CA HIS A 209 -8.03 -4.46 -4.36
C HIS A 209 -6.68 -3.90 -4.81
N VAL A 210 -5.63 -4.13 -3.99
CA VAL A 210 -4.26 -3.74 -4.27
C VAL A 210 -3.40 -4.98 -4.19
N VAL A 211 -2.64 -5.24 -5.26
CA VAL A 211 -1.60 -6.25 -5.31
C VAL A 211 -0.53 -5.89 -4.28
N THR A 212 -0.45 -6.72 -3.24
CA THR A 212 0.46 -6.55 -2.12
C THR A 212 1.90 -6.78 -2.55
N ARG A 213 2.83 -6.30 -1.71
CA ARG A 213 4.27 -6.49 -1.92
C ARG A 213 4.69 -7.95 -2.05
N SER A 214 4.08 -8.83 -1.25
CA SER A 214 4.30 -10.28 -1.33
C SER A 214 3.73 -10.86 -2.63
N GLU A 215 2.56 -10.39 -3.08
CA GLU A 215 1.95 -10.90 -4.32
C GLU A 215 2.78 -10.55 -5.55
N TRP A 216 3.25 -9.30 -5.71
CA TRP A 216 4.09 -8.96 -6.86
C TRP A 216 5.54 -9.47 -6.76
N GLY A 217 5.87 -10.18 -5.67
CA GLY A 217 7.13 -10.91 -5.51
C GLY A 217 8.32 -10.07 -5.08
N VAL A 218 8.13 -9.09 -4.18
CA VAL A 218 9.25 -8.27 -3.72
C VAL A 218 10.31 -9.10 -2.98
N ASP A 219 11.59 -8.92 -3.31
CA ASP A 219 12.70 -9.26 -2.43
C ASP A 219 12.96 -8.10 -1.44
N LEU A 220 12.48 -8.25 -0.20
CA LEU A 220 12.64 -7.21 0.83
C LEU A 220 14.11 -6.92 1.16
N SER A 221 15.02 -7.88 0.93
CA SER A 221 16.44 -7.77 1.28
C SER A 221 17.15 -6.65 0.53
N LEU A 222 16.67 -6.29 -0.66
CA LEU A 222 17.22 -5.21 -1.47
C LEU A 222 17.16 -3.84 -0.76
N GLY A 223 16.23 -3.66 0.18
CA GLY A 223 16.05 -2.42 0.96
C GLY A 223 16.37 -2.55 2.46
N ASP A 224 17.03 -3.63 2.90
CA ASP A 224 17.27 -3.89 4.33
C ASP A 224 18.21 -2.88 5.01
N ARG A 225 19.03 -2.18 4.19
CA ARG A 225 19.84 -1.04 4.62
C ARG A 225 19.01 0.03 5.35
N CYS A 226 17.70 0.08 5.09
CA CYS A 226 16.75 1.03 5.67
C CYS A 226 15.47 0.32 6.14
N TRP A 227 15.59 -0.63 7.07
CA TRP A 227 14.49 -1.51 7.46
C TRP A 227 13.26 -0.79 8.05
N LYS A 228 13.39 0.43 8.58
CA LYS A 228 12.32 1.12 9.31
C LYS A 228 11.68 2.25 8.47
N PRO A 229 10.42 2.10 8.02
CA PRO A 229 9.74 3.16 7.26
C PRO A 229 9.44 4.38 8.11
N ARG A 230 9.58 5.58 7.52
CA ARG A 230 9.11 6.83 8.14
C ARG A 230 7.61 6.97 7.97
N ILE A 231 6.95 7.13 9.11
CA ILE A 231 5.52 7.35 9.16
C ILE A 231 5.29 8.81 9.53
N GLY A 232 4.56 9.54 8.67
CA GLY A 232 4.10 10.88 8.94
C GLY A 232 3.06 10.93 10.05
N GLU A 233 2.62 12.14 10.40
CA GLU A 233 1.65 12.29 11.48
C GLU A 233 0.21 12.13 10.98
N ALA A 234 -0.10 12.64 9.78
CA ALA A 234 -1.43 12.60 9.20
C ALA A 234 -1.37 12.81 7.68
N PHE A 235 -2.17 12.07 6.92
CA PHE A 235 -2.25 12.25 5.47
C PHE A 235 -2.89 13.59 5.09
N LYS A 236 -2.36 14.28 4.07
CA LYS A 236 -2.83 15.62 3.64
C LYS A 236 -3.25 15.71 2.18
N MET A 237 -2.48 15.11 1.26
CA MET A 237 -2.70 15.24 -0.18
C MET A 237 -2.00 14.15 -1.01
N VAL A 238 -2.37 14.05 -2.28
CA VAL A 238 -1.80 13.13 -3.27
C VAL A 238 -1.02 13.91 -4.33
N PHE A 239 0.14 13.38 -4.69
CA PHE A 239 0.83 13.72 -5.94
C PHE A 239 0.64 12.58 -6.94
N VAL A 240 0.18 12.92 -8.15
CA VAL A 240 0.07 12.01 -9.28
C VAL A 240 1.35 12.10 -10.09
N HIS A 241 1.97 10.94 -10.31
CA HIS A 241 3.19 10.77 -11.09
C HIS A 241 2.91 9.89 -12.31
N HIS A 242 3.84 9.90 -13.26
CA HIS A 242 4.04 8.78 -14.17
C HIS A 242 5.38 8.10 -13.85
N THR A 243 5.64 6.91 -14.37
CA THR A 243 6.97 6.29 -14.26
C THR A 243 7.90 6.70 -15.41
N ALA A 244 7.40 7.47 -16.39
CA ALA A 244 8.10 7.90 -17.61
C ALA A 244 8.61 6.79 -18.54
N GLY A 245 8.47 5.51 -18.16
CA GLY A 245 8.85 4.36 -18.95
C GLY A 245 7.86 4.01 -20.08
N SER A 246 8.07 2.84 -20.70
CA SER A 246 7.25 2.37 -21.82
C SER A 246 5.77 2.14 -21.45
N ASN A 247 4.90 2.33 -22.44
CA ASN A 247 3.46 2.00 -22.36
C ASN A 247 3.12 0.63 -22.97
N ASP A 248 4.11 -0.09 -23.47
CA ASP A 248 3.91 -1.22 -24.37
C ASP A 248 4.04 -2.59 -23.69
N TYR A 249 4.36 -2.61 -22.39
CA TYR A 249 4.36 -3.82 -21.58
C TYR A 249 2.96 -4.50 -21.56
N THR A 250 2.98 -5.82 -21.47
CA THR A 250 1.81 -6.70 -21.40
C THR A 250 1.26 -6.81 -19.97
N ARG A 251 0.08 -7.41 -19.83
CA ARG A 251 -0.53 -7.64 -18.51
C ARG A 251 0.34 -8.56 -17.63
N ALA A 252 0.97 -9.56 -18.24
CA ALA A 252 1.87 -10.49 -17.56
C ALA A 252 3.12 -9.78 -17.02
N GLU A 253 3.63 -8.79 -17.76
CA GLU A 253 4.84 -8.05 -17.41
C GLU A 253 4.60 -6.94 -16.38
N ALA A 254 3.35 -6.57 -16.08
CA ALA A 254 3.07 -5.42 -15.22
C ALA A 254 3.70 -5.54 -13.82
N ALA A 255 3.64 -6.71 -13.18
CA ALA A 255 4.30 -6.93 -11.90
C ALA A 255 5.83 -6.95 -12.02
N ALA A 256 6.37 -7.44 -13.14
CA ALA A 256 7.80 -7.41 -13.43
C ALA A 256 8.32 -5.97 -13.60
N VAL A 257 7.54 -5.07 -14.23
CA VAL A 257 7.86 -3.64 -14.29
C VAL A 257 7.95 -3.06 -12.87
N VAL A 258 7.01 -3.38 -11.97
CA VAL A 258 7.06 -2.92 -10.57
C VAL A 258 8.32 -3.42 -9.85
N ARG A 259 8.68 -4.70 -10.02
CA ARG A 259 9.93 -5.27 -9.49
C ARG A 259 11.18 -4.57 -10.04
N GLY A 260 11.21 -4.29 -11.33
CA GLY A 260 12.29 -3.56 -11.99
C GLY A 260 12.45 -2.15 -11.42
N VAL A 261 11.36 -1.39 -11.28
CA VAL A 261 11.39 -0.04 -10.68
C VAL A 261 11.92 -0.10 -9.23
N TYR A 262 11.51 -1.10 -8.46
CA TYR A 262 12.03 -1.32 -7.11
C TYR A 262 13.54 -1.65 -7.11
N ALA A 263 13.99 -2.53 -8.01
CA ALA A 263 15.41 -2.87 -8.16
C ALA A 263 16.23 -1.64 -8.55
N TYR A 264 15.76 -0.87 -9.52
CA TYR A 264 16.43 0.36 -9.96
C TYR A 264 16.55 1.38 -8.83
N HIS A 265 15.45 1.67 -8.13
CA HIS A 265 15.49 2.60 -7.01
C HIS A 265 16.46 2.13 -5.91
N THR A 266 16.45 0.84 -5.56
CA THR A 266 17.22 0.35 -4.40
C THR A 266 18.67 0.00 -4.70
N GLN A 267 18.96 -0.54 -5.88
CA GLN A 267 20.28 -1.03 -6.25
C GLN A 267 21.04 -0.02 -7.09
N SER A 268 20.38 0.65 -8.05
CA SER A 268 21.04 1.60 -8.95
C SER A 268 21.04 3.03 -8.39
N ARG A 269 19.92 3.51 -7.84
CA ARG A 269 19.84 4.87 -7.25
C ARG A 269 20.22 4.94 -5.77
N GLY A 270 20.36 3.80 -5.10
CA GLY A 270 20.74 3.72 -3.69
C GLY A 270 19.63 4.11 -2.70
N TRP A 271 18.37 4.11 -3.14
CA TRP A 271 17.23 4.43 -2.28
C TRP A 271 16.88 3.28 -1.34
N CYS A 272 16.25 3.60 -0.22
CA CYS A 272 15.81 2.61 0.77
C CYS A 272 14.70 1.66 0.27
N ASP A 273 13.85 2.10 -0.66
CA ASP A 273 12.72 1.35 -1.21
C ASP A 273 12.21 2.06 -2.48
N ILE A 274 11.20 1.49 -3.14
CA ILE A 274 10.48 2.15 -4.24
C ILE A 274 9.94 3.52 -3.78
N GLY A 275 10.11 4.57 -4.58
CA GLY A 275 9.79 5.95 -4.17
C GLY A 275 8.29 6.23 -3.98
N TYR A 276 7.43 5.53 -4.73
CA TYR A 276 5.98 5.76 -4.74
C TYR A 276 5.26 4.92 -3.69
N ASN A 277 4.16 5.45 -3.12
CA ASN A 277 3.32 4.69 -2.20
C ASN A 277 2.47 3.65 -2.95
N PHE A 278 2.00 4.00 -4.15
CA PHE A 278 1.21 3.12 -5.02
C PHE A 278 1.63 3.27 -6.47
N LEU A 279 1.42 2.21 -7.25
CA LEU A 279 1.55 2.23 -8.71
C LEU A 279 0.25 1.74 -9.34
N VAL A 280 -0.06 2.24 -10.54
CA VAL A 280 -1.23 1.83 -11.32
C VAL A 280 -0.78 1.45 -12.72
N ASP A 281 -1.11 0.24 -13.16
CA ASP A 281 -0.79 -0.19 -14.52
C ASP A 281 -1.86 0.21 -15.55
N ARG A 282 -1.52 0.11 -16.84
CA ARG A 282 -2.44 0.39 -17.96
C ARG A 282 -3.66 -0.52 -18.02
N TYR A 283 -3.70 -1.59 -17.26
CA TYR A 283 -4.81 -2.54 -17.16
C TYR A 283 -5.72 -2.28 -15.96
N GLY A 284 -5.34 -1.33 -15.09
CA GLY A 284 -6.07 -0.92 -13.90
C GLY A 284 -5.72 -1.70 -12.63
N ASN A 285 -4.66 -2.52 -12.62
CA ASN A 285 -4.17 -3.12 -11.39
C ASN A 285 -3.50 -2.04 -10.52
N LEU A 286 -3.74 -2.11 -9.22
CA LEU A 286 -3.11 -1.25 -8.22
C LEU A 286 -2.05 -2.06 -7.49
N TYR A 287 -0.85 -1.51 -7.32
CA TYR A 287 0.25 -2.16 -6.62
C TYR A 287 0.64 -1.37 -5.37
N ALA A 288 0.87 -2.08 -4.27
CA ALA A 288 1.45 -1.51 -3.06
C ALA A 288 2.94 -1.24 -3.31
N GLY A 289 3.33 0.03 -3.26
CA GLY A 289 4.71 0.49 -3.38
C GLY A 289 5.42 0.48 -2.03
N ARG A 290 5.83 1.65 -1.54
CA ARG A 290 6.63 1.90 -0.32
C ARG A 290 6.24 1.02 0.88
N ARG A 291 7.21 0.39 1.55
CA ARG A 291 7.02 -0.39 2.78
C ARG A 291 6.44 0.46 3.93
N GLY A 292 5.75 -0.18 4.86
CA GLY A 292 5.17 0.47 6.05
C GLY A 292 3.64 0.41 6.14
N GLY A 293 2.97 0.00 5.06
CA GLY A 293 1.54 -0.30 5.05
C GLY A 293 0.68 0.78 4.39
N MET A 294 -0.25 0.34 3.55
CA MET A 294 -1.06 1.19 2.65
C MET A 294 -1.92 2.23 3.37
N ARG A 295 -2.34 1.94 4.61
CA ARG A 295 -3.23 2.82 5.38
C ARG A 295 -2.48 3.89 6.16
N LEU A 296 -1.20 3.70 6.44
CA LEU A 296 -0.39 4.65 7.19
C LEU A 296 0.07 5.80 6.28
N PRO A 297 0.38 6.98 6.83
CA PRO A 297 0.94 8.11 6.09
C PRO A 297 2.44 7.89 5.87
N VAL A 298 2.79 6.78 5.20
CA VAL A 298 4.17 6.41 4.88
C VAL A 298 4.79 7.49 4.00
N ARG A 299 5.94 8.04 4.42
CA ARG A 299 6.71 8.99 3.61
C ARG A 299 7.38 8.24 2.46
N GLY A 300 7.08 8.64 1.22
CA GLY A 300 7.79 8.15 0.04
C GLY A 300 9.06 8.95 -0.28
N SER A 301 9.63 8.68 -1.45
CA SER A 301 10.79 9.37 -2.03
C SER A 301 10.49 9.88 -3.44
N HIS A 302 9.27 10.37 -3.67
CA HIS A 302 8.73 10.65 -4.99
C HIS A 302 8.71 12.14 -5.36
N ALA A 303 8.76 13.07 -4.38
CA ALA A 303 8.69 14.51 -4.62
C ALA A 303 9.51 15.29 -3.57
N GLY A 304 10.81 15.00 -3.45
CA GLY A 304 11.76 15.76 -2.60
C GLY A 304 11.24 16.17 -1.21
N ASP A 305 11.24 17.47 -0.94
CA ASP A 305 10.77 18.06 0.33
C ASP A 305 9.25 17.99 0.53
N TYR A 306 8.50 17.65 -0.51
CA TYR A 306 7.04 17.51 -0.48
C TYR A 306 6.56 16.13 -0.07
N ASN A 307 7.46 15.16 0.11
CA ASN A 307 7.14 13.77 0.49
C ASN A 307 6.42 13.63 1.86
N VAL A 308 6.55 14.62 2.75
CA VAL A 308 6.02 14.53 4.12
C VAL A 308 4.49 14.64 4.12
N ASN A 309 3.82 13.65 4.71
CA ASN A 309 2.36 13.60 4.84
C ASN A 309 1.59 13.57 3.49
N THR A 310 2.26 13.23 2.40
CA THR A 310 1.65 13.05 1.07
C THR A 310 1.63 11.60 0.66
N THR A 311 0.91 11.29 -0.41
CA THR A 311 0.91 9.97 -1.03
C THR A 311 1.23 10.12 -2.51
N GLY A 312 2.35 9.55 -2.94
CA GLY A 312 2.74 9.50 -4.35
C GLY A 312 2.12 8.29 -5.04
N ILE A 313 1.42 8.53 -6.15
CA ILE A 313 0.81 7.47 -6.96
C ILE A 313 1.38 7.57 -8.38
N ALA A 314 2.15 6.57 -8.81
CA ALA A 314 2.73 6.54 -10.14
C ALA A 314 1.88 5.74 -11.13
N LEU A 315 1.49 6.38 -12.23
CA LEU A 315 0.91 5.71 -13.39
C LEU A 315 2.06 5.10 -14.20
N MET A 316 2.05 3.79 -14.38
CA MET A 316 3.11 3.10 -15.12
C MET A 316 3.00 3.43 -16.61
N GLY A 317 4.03 4.08 -17.14
CA GLY A 317 4.10 4.51 -18.53
C GLY A 317 4.54 5.97 -18.69
N ASN A 318 4.54 6.44 -19.94
CA ASN A 318 4.85 7.82 -20.32
C ASN A 318 3.61 8.49 -20.92
N PHE A 319 3.18 9.59 -20.31
CA PHE A 319 1.95 10.29 -20.69
C PHE A 319 2.17 11.72 -21.19
N SER A 320 3.36 12.01 -21.70
CA SER A 320 3.64 13.29 -22.38
C SER A 320 2.74 13.47 -23.60
N SER A 321 2.56 12.42 -24.41
CA SER A 321 1.71 12.46 -25.62
C SER A 321 0.58 11.43 -25.66
N ARG A 322 0.67 10.35 -24.88
CA ARG A 322 -0.36 9.30 -24.83
C ARG A 322 -1.28 9.51 -23.60
N PRO A 323 -2.60 9.37 -23.74
CA PRO A 323 -3.50 9.46 -22.59
C PRO A 323 -3.49 8.17 -21.76
N ALA A 324 -3.67 8.30 -20.44
CA ALA A 324 -3.91 7.15 -19.56
C ALA A 324 -5.17 6.37 -19.97
N THR A 325 -5.11 5.04 -19.89
CA THR A 325 -6.19 4.14 -20.32
C THR A 325 -7.43 4.28 -19.42
N ARG A 326 -8.61 3.91 -19.93
CA ARG A 326 -9.86 3.91 -19.15
C ARG A 326 -9.77 3.10 -17.84
N PRO A 327 -9.27 1.84 -17.82
CA PRO A 327 -9.17 1.08 -16.57
C PRO A 327 -8.18 1.71 -15.58
N MET A 328 -7.03 2.22 -16.03
CA MET A 328 -6.08 2.95 -15.19
C MET A 328 -6.73 4.17 -14.53
N LYS A 329 -7.41 5.02 -15.32
CA LYS A 329 -8.13 6.20 -14.82
C LYS A 329 -9.19 5.83 -13.77
N ARG A 330 -9.93 4.74 -13.98
CA ARG A 330 -10.95 4.24 -13.04
C ARG A 330 -10.33 3.82 -11.71
N SER A 331 -9.25 3.03 -11.75
CA SER A 331 -8.56 2.56 -10.55
C SER A 331 -7.90 3.71 -9.78
N LEU A 332 -7.33 4.69 -10.48
CA LEU A 332 -6.79 5.91 -9.85
C LEU A 332 -7.88 6.69 -9.09
N VAL A 333 -9.05 6.91 -9.72
CA VAL A 333 -10.18 7.57 -9.05
C VAL A 333 -10.63 6.78 -7.81
N GLN A 334 -10.70 5.45 -7.90
CA GLN A 334 -11.06 4.57 -6.77
C GLN A 334 -10.07 4.73 -5.60
N LEU A 335 -8.78 4.61 -5.89
CA LEU A 335 -7.72 4.69 -4.89
C LEU A 335 -7.67 6.06 -4.21
N ILE A 336 -7.73 7.15 -5.00
CA ILE A 336 -7.69 8.51 -4.44
C ILE A 336 -8.94 8.81 -3.63
N ALA A 337 -10.13 8.41 -4.10
CA ALA A 337 -11.37 8.61 -3.35
C ALA A 337 -11.35 7.85 -2.01
N TRP A 338 -10.85 6.61 -1.98
CA TRP A 338 -10.62 5.89 -0.73
C TRP A 338 -9.68 6.66 0.20
N ARG A 339 -8.51 7.07 -0.31
CA ARG A 339 -7.48 7.72 0.50
C ARG A 339 -7.95 9.07 1.06
N MET A 340 -8.64 9.87 0.26
CA MET A 340 -9.17 11.17 0.65
C MET A 340 -10.39 11.03 1.57
N GLY A 341 -11.36 10.20 1.22
CA GLY A 341 -12.61 10.05 1.94
C GLY A 341 -12.42 9.48 3.34
N THR A 342 -11.62 8.42 3.48
CA THR A 342 -11.30 7.87 4.80
C THR A 342 -10.50 8.83 5.67
N ALA A 343 -9.83 9.83 5.09
CA ALA A 343 -9.10 10.87 5.80
C ALA A 343 -9.87 12.19 5.97
N TYR A 344 -11.15 12.24 5.61
CA TYR A 344 -12.03 13.42 5.72
C TYR A 344 -11.52 14.63 4.94
N HIS A 345 -11.00 14.35 3.75
CA HIS A 345 -10.45 15.37 2.86
C HIS A 345 -11.25 15.42 1.56
N GLY A 346 -11.54 16.62 1.07
CA GLY A 346 -12.08 16.82 -0.27
C GLY A 346 -11.02 16.66 -1.37
N ALA A 347 -11.44 16.78 -2.63
CA ALA A 347 -10.52 16.75 -3.78
C ALA A 347 -9.81 18.09 -4.05
N TYR A 348 -10.41 19.20 -3.60
CA TYR A 348 -9.96 20.57 -3.85
C TYR A 348 -9.32 21.19 -2.60
N HIS A 349 -8.80 22.43 -2.75
CA HIS A 349 -8.28 23.28 -1.65
C HIS A 349 -7.34 22.55 -0.68
N GLY A 350 -6.15 22.22 -1.16
CA GLY A 350 -5.11 21.56 -0.37
C GLY A 350 -4.35 22.49 0.56
N PRO A 351 -3.40 21.93 1.32
CA PRO A 351 -2.57 22.69 2.24
C PRO A 351 -1.66 23.67 1.49
N ARG A 352 -1.07 24.61 2.25
CA ARG A 352 0.17 25.25 1.82
C ARG A 352 1.34 24.37 2.27
N VAL A 353 2.20 24.02 1.34
CA VAL A 353 3.46 23.28 1.60
C VAL A 353 4.57 24.14 1.02
N HIS A 354 5.58 24.46 1.83
CA HIS A 354 6.70 25.34 1.43
C HIS A 354 6.25 26.66 0.77
N GLY A 355 5.24 27.32 1.34
CA GLY A 355 4.69 28.58 0.82
C GLY A 355 3.75 28.46 -0.38
N LYS A 356 3.82 27.36 -1.15
CA LYS A 356 2.96 27.09 -2.31
C LYS A 356 1.62 26.47 -1.89
N ARG A 357 0.52 26.93 -2.48
CA ARG A 357 -0.83 26.39 -2.26
C ARG A 357 -1.12 25.32 -3.31
N PHE A 358 -1.56 24.14 -2.87
CA PHE A 358 -1.87 23.01 -3.73
C PHE A 358 -3.36 22.73 -3.81
N HIS A 359 -3.78 22.02 -4.85
CA HIS A 359 -4.97 21.16 -4.75
C HIS A 359 -4.61 19.90 -3.97
N ARG A 360 -5.59 19.26 -3.31
CA ARG A 360 -5.31 18.01 -2.59
C ARG A 360 -4.94 16.87 -3.54
N ILE A 361 -5.32 16.98 -4.80
CA ILE A 361 -4.86 16.12 -5.88
C ILE A 361 -4.10 17.04 -6.84
N SER A 362 -2.78 16.91 -6.85
CA SER A 362 -1.87 17.72 -7.68
C SER A 362 -0.96 16.78 -8.50
N GLY A 363 -0.43 17.27 -9.61
CA GLY A 363 0.61 16.58 -10.37
C GLY A 363 1.99 16.79 -9.75
N HIS A 364 2.97 15.97 -10.12
CA HIS A 364 4.34 16.17 -9.66
C HIS A 364 4.92 17.55 -10.07
N SER A 365 4.64 17.99 -11.29
CA SER A 365 4.99 19.31 -11.82
C SER A 365 4.36 20.49 -11.07
N ASP A 366 3.31 20.26 -10.28
CA ASP A 366 2.80 21.31 -9.38
C ASP A 366 3.76 21.53 -8.20
N ALA A 367 4.64 20.59 -7.85
CA ALA A 367 5.56 20.71 -6.72
C ALA A 367 6.97 21.12 -7.16
N MET A 368 7.44 20.59 -8.29
CA MET A 368 8.85 20.60 -8.72
C MET A 368 8.99 20.87 -10.22
N SER A 369 10.20 21.17 -10.67
CA SER A 369 10.49 21.43 -12.09
C SER A 369 10.64 20.12 -12.87
N THR A 370 9.52 19.56 -13.33
CA THR A 370 9.46 18.25 -14.00
C THR A 370 8.35 18.18 -15.04
N SER A 371 8.51 17.32 -16.04
CA SER A 371 7.46 16.99 -17.02
C SER A 371 6.41 16.04 -16.44
N CYS A 372 6.72 15.36 -15.33
CA CYS A 372 5.84 14.40 -14.66
C CYS A 372 4.57 15.10 -14.11
N PRO A 373 3.35 14.56 -14.28
CA PRO A 373 3.00 13.21 -14.75
C PRO A 373 2.80 13.06 -16.27
N GLY A 374 3.31 14.00 -17.08
CA GLY A 374 3.12 14.09 -18.51
C GLY A 374 1.87 14.89 -18.88
N ASP A 375 1.93 15.62 -20.01
CA ASP A 375 0.92 16.60 -20.40
C ASP A 375 -0.50 16.02 -20.46
N GLN A 376 -0.67 14.78 -20.93
CA GLN A 376 -1.99 14.16 -21.05
C GLN A 376 -2.62 13.82 -19.69
N VAL A 377 -1.82 13.46 -18.69
CA VAL A 377 -2.31 13.22 -17.33
C VAL A 377 -2.49 14.55 -16.60
N TYR A 378 -1.57 15.49 -16.78
CA TYR A 378 -1.66 16.83 -16.18
C TYR A 378 -2.93 17.55 -16.62
N ALA A 379 -3.22 17.57 -17.93
CA ALA A 379 -4.46 18.13 -18.47
C ALA A 379 -5.73 17.46 -17.94
N TRP A 380 -5.63 16.20 -17.49
CA TRP A 380 -6.76 15.44 -16.93
C TRP A 380 -6.97 15.66 -15.42
N LEU A 381 -6.03 16.28 -14.70
CA LEU A 381 -6.13 16.49 -13.24
C LEU A 381 -7.41 17.22 -12.79
N PRO A 382 -7.97 18.23 -13.52
CA PRO A 382 -9.25 18.83 -13.16
C PRO A 382 -10.41 17.82 -13.18
N THR A 383 -10.52 17.01 -14.23
CA THR A 383 -11.54 15.96 -14.33
C THR A 383 -11.33 14.85 -13.30
N LEU A 384 -10.08 14.51 -12.98
CA LEU A 384 -9.77 13.57 -11.89
C LEU A 384 -10.33 14.10 -10.55
N ARG A 385 -10.11 15.38 -10.23
CA ARG A 385 -10.64 16.01 -9.02
C ARG A 385 -12.16 16.00 -8.98
N GLU A 386 -12.82 16.31 -10.08
CA GLU A 386 -14.29 16.29 -10.18
C GLU A 386 -14.86 14.89 -9.94
N ARG A 387 -14.27 13.86 -10.56
CA ARG A 387 -14.68 12.46 -10.39
C ARG A 387 -14.47 11.96 -8.97
N VAL A 388 -13.37 12.36 -8.33
CA VAL A 388 -13.13 12.06 -6.92
C VAL A 388 -14.15 12.80 -6.05
N ALA A 389 -14.37 14.09 -6.26
CA ALA A 389 -15.32 14.90 -5.49
C ALA A 389 -16.75 14.35 -5.58
N THR A 390 -17.20 13.96 -6.79
CA THR A 390 -18.50 13.30 -7.00
C THR A 390 -18.62 12.05 -6.14
N ARG A 391 -17.56 11.24 -6.09
CA ARG A 391 -17.54 10.00 -5.32
C ARG A 391 -17.53 10.23 -3.81
N LEU A 392 -16.87 11.30 -3.36
CA LEU A 392 -16.86 11.72 -1.97
C LEU A 392 -18.18 12.35 -1.52
N GLY A 393 -18.89 13.04 -2.40
CA GLY A 393 -20.20 13.64 -2.10
C GLY A 393 -21.28 12.61 -1.71
N ASN A 394 -21.06 11.34 -2.04
CA ASN A 394 -21.94 10.24 -1.65
C ASN A 394 -21.58 9.63 -0.29
N TYR A 395 -20.58 10.17 0.42
CA TYR A 395 -20.08 9.62 1.68
C TYR A 395 -20.57 10.41 2.89
N GLU A 396 -21.13 9.70 3.87
CA GLU A 396 -21.41 10.27 5.19
C GLU A 396 -20.61 9.53 6.28
N SER A 397 -20.09 10.31 7.23
CA SER A 397 -19.44 9.78 8.42
C SER A 397 -19.84 10.55 9.67
N VAL A 398 -20.43 9.83 10.62
CA VAL A 398 -20.70 10.37 11.97
C VAL A 398 -19.42 10.67 12.74
N ILE A 399 -18.33 9.95 12.43
CA ILE A 399 -17.00 10.20 13.01
C ILE A 399 -16.43 11.51 12.45
N GLU A 400 -16.54 11.74 11.15
CA GLU A 400 -16.15 13.01 10.52
C GLU A 400 -16.93 14.18 11.11
N ALA A 401 -18.26 14.08 11.14
CA ALA A 401 -19.14 15.13 11.66
C ALA A 401 -18.76 15.47 13.12
N ARG A 402 -18.50 14.46 13.95
CA ARG A 402 -18.05 14.69 15.32
C ARG A 402 -16.65 15.31 15.38
N TRP A 403 -15.71 14.84 14.57
CA TRP A 403 -14.35 15.37 14.55
C TRP A 403 -14.33 16.84 14.13
N LEU A 404 -15.10 17.21 13.10
CA LEU A 404 -15.28 18.60 12.68
C LEU A 404 -15.90 19.45 13.80
N ALA A 405 -16.93 18.95 14.48
CA ALA A 405 -17.55 19.65 15.61
C ALA A 405 -16.60 19.87 16.81
N LEU A 406 -15.54 19.06 16.94
CA LEU A 406 -14.49 19.24 17.94
C LEU A 406 -13.38 20.21 17.50
N GLY A 407 -13.46 20.77 16.29
CA GLY A 407 -12.44 21.66 15.70
C GLY A 407 -11.53 20.99 14.66
N GLY A 408 -11.88 19.79 14.18
CA GLY A 408 -11.17 19.08 13.13
C GLY A 408 -9.70 18.84 13.48
N GLY A 409 -8.80 19.12 12.54
CA GLY A 409 -7.35 18.95 12.72
C GLY A 409 -6.74 19.81 13.83
N ASN A 410 -7.43 20.89 14.25
CA ASN A 410 -7.01 21.75 15.36
C ASN A 410 -7.55 21.28 16.72
N SER A 411 -8.40 20.24 16.72
CA SER A 411 -8.91 19.64 17.97
C SER A 411 -7.80 18.90 18.72
N ARG A 412 -8.07 18.52 19.97
CA ARG A 412 -7.17 17.66 20.76
C ARG A 412 -6.81 16.36 20.05
N LEU A 413 -7.70 15.81 19.21
CA LEU A 413 -7.45 14.57 18.46
C LEU A 413 -6.36 14.74 17.39
N GLY A 414 -6.22 15.95 16.85
CA GLY A 414 -5.36 16.25 15.72
C GLY A 414 -5.91 15.72 14.39
N GLY A 415 -5.03 15.65 13.39
CA GLY A 415 -5.33 15.11 12.06
C GLY A 415 -5.53 13.60 12.03
N VAL A 416 -6.13 13.12 10.95
CA VAL A 416 -6.35 11.68 10.70
C VAL A 416 -5.03 10.99 10.38
N HIS A 417 -4.62 10.08 11.27
CA HIS A 417 -3.41 9.28 11.14
C HIS A 417 -3.66 7.99 10.34
N ILE A 418 -4.74 7.26 10.63
CA ILE A 418 -5.23 6.15 9.82
C ILE A 418 -6.67 6.46 9.50
N GLY A 419 -6.98 6.49 8.20
CA GLY A 419 -8.32 6.78 7.71
C GLY A 419 -9.36 5.85 8.30
N GLU A 420 -10.62 6.30 8.30
CA GLU A 420 -11.77 5.53 8.76
C GLU A 420 -11.78 4.13 8.15
N GLN A 421 -12.29 3.16 8.91
CA GLN A 421 -12.39 1.74 8.54
C GLN A 421 -13.71 1.20 9.05
N GLY A 422 -14.39 0.37 8.25
CA GLY A 422 -15.51 -0.45 8.70
C GLY A 422 -15.03 -1.79 9.27
N GLU A 423 -15.58 -2.20 10.41
CA GLU A 423 -15.20 -3.44 11.11
C GLU A 423 -16.33 -3.92 12.02
N ASN A 424 -16.68 -5.22 12.00
CA ASN A 424 -17.65 -5.84 12.92
C ASN A 424 -18.96 -5.06 13.13
N GLY A 425 -19.53 -4.49 12.06
CA GLY A 425 -20.79 -3.74 12.12
C GLY A 425 -20.68 -2.29 12.64
N GLY A 426 -19.46 -1.79 12.86
CA GLY A 426 -19.18 -0.41 13.20
C GLY A 426 -18.06 0.20 12.35
N ARG A 427 -17.61 1.39 12.75
CA ARG A 427 -16.52 2.12 12.09
C ARG A 427 -15.55 2.69 13.13
N HIS A 428 -14.31 2.88 12.75
CA HIS A 428 -13.33 3.56 13.59
C HIS A 428 -12.32 4.37 12.78
N THR A 429 -11.81 5.45 13.36
CA THR A 429 -10.73 6.28 12.77
C THR A 429 -9.60 6.48 13.78
N THR A 430 -8.35 6.43 13.32
CA THR A 430 -7.20 6.77 14.15
C THR A 430 -6.73 8.18 13.86
N PHE A 431 -6.66 9.01 14.90
CA PHE A 431 -6.10 10.36 14.86
C PHE A 431 -4.71 10.37 15.52
N GLN A 432 -3.98 11.48 15.39
CA GLN A 432 -2.65 11.64 15.98
C GLN A 432 -2.60 11.27 17.47
N THR A 433 -3.61 11.69 18.25
CA THR A 433 -3.62 11.53 19.72
C THR A 433 -4.77 10.66 20.24
N GLY A 434 -5.46 9.89 19.40
CA GLY A 434 -6.58 9.06 19.87
C GLY A 434 -7.29 8.29 18.76
N ARG A 435 -8.36 7.60 19.13
CA ARG A 435 -9.25 6.89 18.21
C ARG A 435 -10.69 7.24 18.51
N MET A 436 -11.50 7.30 17.47
CA MET A 436 -12.96 7.43 17.59
C MET A 436 -13.61 6.20 16.96
N TYR A 437 -14.65 5.71 17.62
CA TYR A 437 -15.38 4.50 17.26
C TYR A 437 -16.87 4.84 17.15
N SER A 438 -17.53 4.26 16.16
CA SER A 438 -18.96 4.35 15.93
C SER A 438 -19.55 2.95 15.83
N SER A 439 -20.62 2.66 16.56
CA SER A 439 -21.35 1.40 16.49
C SER A 439 -22.84 1.64 16.76
N GLY A 440 -23.70 1.33 15.79
CA GLY A 440 -25.11 1.75 15.82
C GLY A 440 -25.22 3.28 15.92
N ALA A 441 -26.00 3.78 16.88
CA ALA A 441 -26.14 5.21 17.15
C ALA A 441 -25.08 5.77 18.13
N GLU A 442 -24.19 4.92 18.64
CA GLU A 442 -23.20 5.31 19.64
C GLU A 442 -21.89 5.74 19.02
N LEU A 443 -21.27 6.75 19.62
CA LEU A 443 -19.97 7.29 19.22
C LEU A 443 -19.12 7.56 20.45
N HIS A 444 -17.90 7.03 20.46
CA HIS A 444 -16.98 7.14 21.59
C HIS A 444 -15.56 7.46 21.17
N THR A 445 -14.90 8.30 21.96
CA THR A 445 -13.52 8.73 21.75
C THR A 445 -12.63 8.20 22.87
N LEU A 446 -11.57 7.50 22.49
CA LEU A 446 -10.50 7.07 23.38
C LEU A 446 -9.22 7.81 23.01
N TYR A 447 -8.80 8.75 23.85
CA TYR A 447 -7.51 9.42 23.69
C TYR A 447 -6.35 8.48 24.01
N ARG A 448 -5.18 8.76 23.42
CA ARG A 448 -3.92 8.09 23.71
C ARG A 448 -3.65 8.15 25.21
N GLY A 449 -3.47 6.99 25.81
CA GLY A 449 -3.30 6.83 27.24
C GLY A 449 -3.39 5.35 27.66
N PRO A 450 -3.35 5.07 28.96
CA PRO A 450 -3.27 3.70 29.49
C PRO A 450 -4.43 2.80 29.04
N ILE A 451 -5.66 3.33 29.02
CA ILE A 451 -6.87 2.58 28.63
C ILE A 451 -6.84 2.20 27.15
N LEU A 452 -6.61 3.17 26.25
CA LEU A 452 -6.48 2.86 24.83
C LEU A 452 -5.33 1.87 24.63
N GLY A 453 -4.17 2.09 25.25
CA GLY A 453 -3.04 1.17 25.17
C GLY A 453 -3.38 -0.27 25.60
N LYS A 454 -4.16 -0.46 26.66
CA LYS A 454 -4.64 -1.79 27.07
C LYS A 454 -5.66 -2.36 26.10
N TYR A 455 -6.61 -1.57 25.62
CA TYR A 455 -7.63 -1.98 24.64
C TYR A 455 -6.97 -2.51 23.36
N ARG A 456 -5.93 -1.81 22.86
CA ARG A 456 -5.12 -2.26 21.72
C ARG A 456 -4.42 -3.59 21.94
N LYS A 457 -3.85 -3.79 23.13
CA LYS A 457 -3.16 -5.04 23.50
C LYS A 457 -4.08 -6.25 23.61
N VAL A 458 -5.39 -6.05 23.77
CA VAL A 458 -6.37 -7.14 23.88
C VAL A 458 -7.21 -7.33 22.61
N GLY A 459 -6.77 -6.75 21.49
CA GLY A 459 -7.38 -6.95 20.16
C GLY A 459 -8.38 -5.88 19.72
N GLU A 460 -8.55 -4.79 20.48
CA GLU A 460 -9.54 -3.74 20.18
C GLU A 460 -10.96 -4.30 19.90
N THR A 461 -11.54 -3.92 18.76
CA THR A 461 -12.85 -4.26 18.23
C THR A 461 -12.96 -5.71 17.75
N ASP A 462 -11.84 -6.35 17.38
CA ASP A 462 -11.76 -7.78 17.07
C ASP A 462 -11.54 -8.65 18.32
N GLY A 463 -11.13 -8.00 19.41
CA GLY A 463 -10.88 -8.64 20.70
C GLY A 463 -12.17 -8.97 21.45
N THR A 464 -12.01 -9.62 22.60
CA THR A 464 -13.12 -10.01 23.49
C THR A 464 -13.91 -8.83 24.07
N LEU A 465 -13.40 -7.60 23.93
CA LEU A 465 -14.04 -6.40 24.43
C LEU A 465 -15.08 -5.80 23.48
N GLY A 466 -15.01 -6.06 22.17
CA GLY A 466 -15.88 -5.40 21.20
C GLY A 466 -15.76 -3.87 21.23
N TYR A 467 -16.81 -3.14 20.86
CA TYR A 467 -16.79 -1.68 20.75
C TYR A 467 -16.82 -0.98 22.11
N PRO A 468 -16.25 0.24 22.22
CA PRO A 468 -16.44 1.08 23.42
C PRO A 468 -17.91 1.46 23.58
N ARG A 469 -18.36 1.57 24.83
CA ARG A 469 -19.70 2.03 25.26
C ARG A 469 -19.64 3.30 26.11
N SER A 470 -18.44 3.84 26.31
CA SER A 470 -18.24 5.13 26.96
C SER A 470 -16.95 5.78 26.48
N ASN A 471 -16.86 7.10 26.64
CA ASN A 471 -15.58 7.79 26.63
C ASN A 471 -14.75 7.38 27.87
N VAL A 472 -13.44 7.67 27.85
CA VAL A 472 -12.62 7.61 29.07
C VAL A 472 -13.12 8.64 30.06
N ARG A 473 -13.39 8.21 31.29
CA ARG A 473 -13.91 9.07 32.37
C ARG A 473 -13.17 8.83 33.68
N PRO A 474 -13.10 9.85 34.57
CA PRO A 474 -12.68 9.64 35.94
C PRO A 474 -13.52 8.56 36.60
N THR A 475 -12.87 7.73 37.40
CA THR A 475 -13.56 6.75 38.25
C THR A 475 -14.14 7.48 39.46
N VAL A 476 -15.47 7.45 39.61
CA VAL A 476 -16.17 8.14 40.70
C VAL A 476 -15.59 7.72 42.06
N GLY A 477 -15.30 8.70 42.93
CA GLY A 477 -14.82 8.48 44.30
C GLY A 477 -13.34 8.15 44.44
N HIS A 478 -12.57 8.02 43.34
CA HIS A 478 -11.16 7.62 43.42
C HIS A 478 -10.27 8.30 42.37
N THR A 479 -8.95 8.23 42.58
CA THR A 479 -7.94 8.70 41.64
C THR A 479 -7.66 7.64 40.57
N GLY A 480 -8.33 7.75 39.43
CA GLY A 480 -8.09 6.87 38.28
C GLY A 480 -9.11 7.06 37.16
N LEU A 481 -8.98 6.24 36.12
CA LEU A 481 -9.80 6.32 34.91
C LEU A 481 -10.51 4.99 34.62
N SER A 482 -11.64 5.06 33.90
CA SER A 482 -12.31 3.88 33.37
C SER A 482 -12.97 4.13 32.01
N ALA A 483 -13.17 3.05 31.25
CA ALA A 483 -14.00 3.05 30.05
C ALA A 483 -14.75 1.72 29.90
N ASP A 484 -16.02 1.81 29.54
CA ASP A 484 -16.89 0.67 29.26
C ASP A 484 -16.78 0.23 27.80
N PHE A 485 -16.93 -1.07 27.58
CA PHE A 485 -16.93 -1.74 26.29
C PHE A 485 -18.02 -2.82 26.30
N ASP A 486 -18.38 -3.36 25.13
CA ASP A 486 -19.34 -4.47 25.00
C ASP A 486 -19.04 -5.63 25.95
N GLY A 487 -17.82 -6.14 25.88
CA GLY A 487 -17.38 -7.32 26.61
C GLY A 487 -16.87 -7.06 28.02
N GLY A 488 -16.72 -5.78 28.44
CA GLY A 488 -16.09 -5.51 29.73
C GLY A 488 -15.83 -4.05 30.06
N ARG A 489 -14.98 -3.83 31.06
CA ARG A 489 -14.53 -2.49 31.45
C ARG A 489 -13.03 -2.51 31.71
N ILE A 490 -12.33 -1.49 31.23
CA ILE A 490 -10.93 -1.26 31.56
C ILE A 490 -10.85 -0.19 32.65
N TYR A 491 -10.07 -0.46 33.68
CA TYR A 491 -9.72 0.48 34.73
C TYR A 491 -8.24 0.83 34.67
N ASN A 492 -7.91 2.08 34.95
CA ASN A 492 -6.56 2.52 35.26
C ASN A 492 -6.54 3.15 36.66
N SER A 493 -5.74 2.57 37.56
CA SER A 493 -5.52 3.10 38.91
C SER A 493 -4.37 4.10 38.86
N ALA A 494 -4.60 5.33 39.33
CA ALA A 494 -3.51 6.31 39.42
C ALA A 494 -2.53 5.96 40.55
N ALA A 495 -3.02 5.35 41.63
CA ALA A 495 -2.22 4.99 42.80
C ALA A 495 -1.22 3.86 42.51
N THR A 496 -1.60 2.88 41.69
CA THR A 496 -0.77 1.69 41.41
C THR A 496 -0.20 1.67 39.99
N GLY A 497 -0.66 2.57 39.11
CA GLY A 497 -0.35 2.55 37.68
C GLY A 497 -0.97 1.37 36.91
N SER A 498 -1.68 0.46 37.59
CA SER A 498 -2.24 -0.76 37.00
C SER A 498 -3.29 -0.42 35.93
N VAL A 499 -3.31 -1.18 34.85
CA VAL A 499 -4.36 -1.12 33.82
C VAL A 499 -4.99 -2.50 33.66
N VAL A 500 -6.21 -2.64 34.16
CA VAL A 500 -6.85 -3.95 34.32
C VAL A 500 -8.16 -4.00 33.54
N LEU A 501 -8.30 -5.06 32.75
CA LEU A 501 -9.54 -5.47 32.14
C LEU A 501 -10.31 -6.36 33.12
N VAL A 502 -11.55 -5.98 33.43
CA VAL A 502 -12.49 -6.80 34.18
C VAL A 502 -13.68 -7.09 33.27
N HIS A 503 -14.08 -8.35 33.14
CA HIS A 503 -15.12 -8.79 32.20
C HIS A 503 -16.05 -9.88 32.78
N SER A 504 -17.08 -10.25 32.01
CA SER A 504 -17.96 -11.39 32.27
C SER A 504 -18.61 -11.38 33.67
N ALA A 505 -18.75 -12.55 34.31
CA ALA A 505 -19.44 -12.72 35.60
C ALA A 505 -18.75 -11.97 36.76
N ILE A 506 -17.42 -11.82 36.70
CA ILE A 506 -16.66 -11.04 37.68
C ILE A 506 -17.03 -9.56 37.55
N LEU A 507 -17.07 -9.00 36.34
CA LEU A 507 -17.50 -7.61 36.15
C LEU A 507 -18.93 -7.39 36.63
N LYS A 508 -19.84 -8.33 36.32
CA LYS A 508 -21.24 -8.25 36.79
C LYS A 508 -21.30 -8.17 38.31
N ARG A 509 -20.57 -9.04 39.02
CA ARG A 509 -20.52 -9.00 40.49
C ARG A 509 -19.85 -7.74 41.01
N TYR A 510 -18.72 -7.35 40.43
CA TYR A 510 -17.99 -6.15 40.83
C TYR A 510 -18.84 -4.89 40.69
N ARG A 511 -19.65 -4.77 39.63
CA ARG A 511 -20.62 -3.68 39.46
C ARG A 511 -21.66 -3.66 40.59
N ALA A 512 -22.16 -4.83 41.01
CA ALA A 512 -23.10 -4.96 42.12
C ALA A 512 -22.50 -4.57 43.48
N GLU A 513 -21.18 -4.68 43.63
CA GLU A 513 -20.44 -4.23 44.83
C GLU A 513 -20.08 -2.74 44.81
N GLY A 514 -20.61 -1.94 43.86
CA GLY A 514 -20.29 -0.52 43.72
C GLY A 514 -19.05 -0.22 42.86
N SER A 515 -18.51 -1.22 42.16
CA SER A 515 -17.31 -1.10 41.32
C SER A 515 -16.11 -0.53 42.12
N ALA A 516 -15.28 0.29 41.47
CA ALA A 516 -14.12 0.90 42.12
C ALA A 516 -14.49 1.86 43.24
N ALA A 517 -15.70 2.43 43.27
CA ALA A 517 -16.21 3.23 44.39
C ALA A 517 -16.65 2.38 45.59
N GLY A 518 -16.73 1.06 45.42
CA GLY A 518 -17.16 0.11 46.43
C GLY A 518 -16.04 -0.36 47.34
N ARG A 519 -16.40 -1.21 48.31
CA ARG A 519 -15.47 -1.73 49.33
C ARG A 519 -14.26 -2.47 48.77
N LEU A 520 -14.37 -3.08 47.59
CA LEU A 520 -13.26 -3.76 46.93
C LEU A 520 -12.20 -2.80 46.37
N SER A 521 -12.60 -1.55 46.06
CA SER A 521 -11.79 -0.55 45.33
C SER A 521 -11.25 -1.08 44.00
N PHE A 522 -10.16 -0.52 43.45
CA PHE A 522 -9.64 -0.84 42.12
C PHE A 522 -9.17 -2.30 41.98
N PRO A 523 -9.33 -2.91 40.79
CA PRO A 523 -8.64 -4.14 40.45
C PRO A 523 -7.12 -3.91 40.36
N ILE A 524 -6.32 -4.85 40.87
CA ILE A 524 -4.85 -4.73 40.98
C ILE A 524 -4.08 -5.66 40.03
N GLY A 525 -4.76 -6.57 39.34
CA GLY A 525 -4.15 -7.51 38.41
C GLY A 525 -5.16 -8.12 37.45
N PRO A 526 -4.70 -8.80 36.38
CA PRO A 526 -5.60 -9.41 35.40
C PRO A 526 -6.52 -10.45 36.05
N VAL A 527 -7.67 -10.68 35.41
CA VAL A 527 -8.52 -11.82 35.75
C VAL A 527 -7.77 -13.10 35.37
N HIS A 528 -7.52 -13.97 36.33
CA HIS A 528 -6.84 -15.25 36.11
C HIS A 528 -7.88 -16.36 35.95
N SER A 529 -7.66 -17.25 34.99
CA SER A 529 -8.37 -18.53 34.95
C SER A 529 -7.88 -19.42 36.10
N THR A 530 -8.80 -20.13 36.73
CA THR A 530 -8.53 -21.17 37.73
C THR A 530 -9.00 -22.52 37.18
N LYS A 531 -8.69 -23.62 37.88
CA LYS A 531 -9.16 -24.96 37.48
C LYS A 531 -10.68 -25.03 37.31
N THR A 532 -11.44 -24.28 38.12
CA THR A 532 -12.92 -24.35 38.13
C THR A 532 -13.60 -23.09 37.62
N GLY A 533 -12.85 -22.04 37.26
CA GLY A 533 -13.40 -20.82 36.67
C GLY A 533 -12.41 -19.66 36.62
N SER A 534 -12.65 -18.57 37.36
CA SER A 534 -11.79 -17.37 37.33
C SER A 534 -11.68 -16.64 38.66
N LEU A 535 -10.61 -15.88 38.85
CA LEU A 535 -10.33 -15.08 40.04
C LEU A 535 -9.82 -13.69 39.64
N ALA A 536 -10.37 -12.66 40.26
CA ALA A 536 -9.89 -11.28 40.16
C ALA A 536 -9.49 -10.76 41.54
N ARG A 537 -8.39 -10.02 41.58
CA ARG A 537 -7.86 -9.39 42.78
C ARG A 537 -8.11 -7.88 42.73
N PHE A 538 -8.53 -7.34 43.86
CA PHE A 538 -8.80 -5.93 44.09
C PHE A 538 -7.99 -5.44 45.29
N GLN A 539 -7.89 -4.13 45.48
CA GLN A 539 -7.08 -3.55 46.56
C GLN A 539 -7.50 -4.05 47.95
N HIS A 540 -8.80 -4.30 48.15
CA HIS A 540 -9.35 -4.70 49.45
C HIS A 540 -10.14 -6.02 49.38
N GLY A 541 -9.75 -6.93 48.48
CA GLY A 541 -10.38 -8.24 48.40
C GLY A 541 -10.23 -8.96 47.07
N THR A 542 -11.07 -9.98 46.87
CA THR A 542 -11.12 -10.79 45.65
C THR A 542 -12.54 -11.10 45.23
N ILE A 543 -12.72 -11.39 43.93
CA ILE A 543 -13.94 -12.00 43.40
C ILE A 543 -13.53 -13.28 42.67
N SER A 544 -14.11 -14.42 43.06
CA SER A 544 -13.95 -15.69 42.37
C SER A 544 -15.25 -16.10 41.70
N ARG A 545 -15.13 -16.73 40.52
CA ARG A 545 -16.23 -17.32 39.76
C ARG A 545 -15.93 -18.79 39.57
N ASP A 546 -16.83 -19.65 40.04
CA ASP A 546 -16.85 -21.06 39.68
C ASP A 546 -17.84 -21.26 38.52
N THR A 547 -17.35 -21.76 37.40
CA THR A 547 -18.15 -21.99 36.19
C THR A 547 -19.07 -23.20 36.32
N GLY A 548 -18.62 -24.27 36.97
CA GLY A 548 -19.39 -25.52 37.14
C GLY A 548 -20.55 -25.32 38.12
N ALA A 549 -20.26 -24.77 39.30
CA ALA A 549 -21.27 -24.45 40.31
C ALA A 549 -22.09 -23.20 39.99
N ARG A 550 -21.75 -22.48 38.90
CA ARG A 550 -22.31 -21.18 38.52
C ARG A 550 -22.36 -20.17 39.68
N LYS A 551 -21.38 -20.22 40.60
CA LYS A 551 -21.32 -19.40 41.81
C LYS A 551 -20.27 -18.31 41.68
N THR A 552 -20.58 -17.09 42.13
CA THR A 552 -19.61 -15.99 42.23
C THR A 552 -19.51 -15.55 43.68
N VAL A 553 -18.30 -15.52 44.24
CA VAL A 553 -18.03 -15.23 45.65
C VAL A 553 -17.16 -13.98 45.76
N VAL A 554 -17.46 -13.13 46.74
CA VAL A 554 -16.67 -11.95 47.10
C VAL A 554 -16.05 -12.20 48.46
N SER A 555 -14.76 -11.91 48.59
CA SER A 555 -14.02 -12.01 49.85
C SER A 555 -13.29 -10.70 50.11
N TYR A 556 -13.52 -10.09 51.28
CA TYR A 556 -12.88 -8.86 51.70
C TYR A 556 -11.59 -9.17 52.48
N SER A 557 -10.58 -8.32 52.34
CA SER A 557 -9.32 -8.39 53.11
C SER A 557 -9.33 -7.46 54.31
#